data_AF-A0AAV2KL00-F1
#
_entry.id   AF-A0AAV2KL00-F1
#
_cell.length_a   1.000
_cell.length_b   1.000
_cell.length_c   1.000
_cell.angle_alpha   90.00
_cell.angle_beta   90.00
_cell.angle_gamma   90.00
#
_symmetry.space_group_name_H-M   'P 1'
#
loop_
_entity.id
_entity.type
_entity.pdbx_description
1 polymer ?
#
loop_
_entity_poly.entity_id
_entity_poly.type
_entity_poly.pdbx_seq_one_letter_code
_entity_poly.pdbx_strand_id
1 'polypeptide(L)'
;MIRKSTNVLLTRTLSHCLQYGIKKKNVGLAELVQLIINSTHLEHSCHFLEEFISNITNVPLDAVSATKLYGPSTFKDACHAAEAEIYTSINAKIDQFLQLADYDWLAPVPGGGACDVSDYLIDLLAFLRSTFSVFTNLPGSPIEHGTLPGKVAQTACMSACKHMSPFSSSLLLLPPPPLPSSSLLRGKVAQTACMSACKHMSTSLLQLLLDPDLRQISLGALHQINTDVQECESFARSGPVAGFQGDTLLLAFSDLRQLSALIISKERTSRTSAPGGISPPFLIFACHRCVVFHPVLTLNSW
;
A
#
# COMPACT_ATOMS: atom_id res chain seq x y z
N MET A 1 30.32 26.59 14.89
CA MET A 1 30.01 25.61 15.96
C MET A 1 28.53 25.24 15.98
N ILE A 2 27.61 26.22 16.08
CA ILE A 2 26.14 26.00 16.15
C ILE A 2 25.61 25.09 15.03
N ARG A 3 25.89 25.41 13.76
CA ARG A 3 25.48 24.62 12.58
C ARG A 3 25.86 23.14 12.66
N LYS A 4 27.09 22.84 13.09
CA LYS A 4 27.57 21.45 13.27
C LYS A 4 26.81 20.74 14.37
N SER A 5 26.59 21.40 15.51
CA SER A 5 25.82 20.86 16.63
C SER A 5 24.34 20.62 16.25
N THR A 6 23.72 21.54 15.51
CA THR A 6 22.37 21.37 14.96
C THR A 6 22.30 20.16 14.05
N ASN A 7 23.27 19.99 13.14
CA ASN A 7 23.35 18.83 12.26
C ASN A 7 23.49 17.52 13.04
N VAL A 8 24.29 17.46 14.10
CA VAL A 8 24.38 16.28 14.96
C VAL A 8 23.04 15.96 15.63
N LEU A 9 22.34 16.98 16.13
CA LEU A 9 21.04 16.78 16.78
C LEU A 9 19.98 16.25 15.81
N LEU A 10 19.88 16.85 14.61
CA LEU A 10 18.95 16.42 13.57
C LEU A 10 19.26 14.99 13.08
N THR A 11 20.51 14.73 12.69
CA THR A 11 20.91 13.47 12.06
C THR A 11 21.05 12.30 13.01
N ARG A 12 21.37 12.53 14.29
CA ARG A 12 21.54 11.44 15.28
C ARG A 12 20.35 11.31 16.21
N THR A 13 19.93 12.40 16.83
CA THR A 13 18.92 12.31 17.90
C THR A 13 17.54 12.20 17.29
N LEU A 14 17.16 13.16 16.47
CA LEU A 14 15.81 13.22 15.92
C LEU A 14 15.57 12.10 14.89
N SER A 15 16.56 11.81 14.03
CA SER A 15 16.52 10.65 13.12
C SER A 15 16.25 9.35 13.88
N HIS A 16 16.96 9.10 14.99
CA HIS A 16 16.74 7.90 15.80
C HIS A 16 15.34 7.86 16.43
N CYS A 17 14.83 8.99 16.91
CA CYS A 17 13.47 9.07 17.45
C CYS A 17 12.41 8.76 16.38
N LEU A 18 12.56 9.29 15.17
CA LEU A 18 11.66 9.00 14.05
C LEU A 18 11.72 7.53 13.66
N GLN A 19 12.92 6.97 13.51
CA GLN A 19 13.08 5.54 13.18
C GLN A 19 12.49 4.63 14.26
N TYR A 20 12.66 4.98 15.54
CA TYR A 20 12.04 4.26 16.64
C TYR A 20 10.50 4.32 16.57
N GLY A 21 9.93 5.49 16.26
CA GLY A 21 8.50 5.66 16.07
C GLY A 21 7.94 4.80 14.93
N ILE A 22 8.66 4.75 13.80
CA ILE A 22 8.29 3.96 12.62
C ILE A 22 8.36 2.46 12.90
N LYS A 23 9.41 2.00 13.59
CA LYS A 23 9.65 0.56 13.83
C LYS A 23 9.03 0.01 15.11
N LYS A 24 8.25 0.81 15.84
CA LYS A 24 7.61 0.36 17.08
C LYS A 24 6.60 -0.75 16.77
N LYS A 25 6.59 -1.80 17.60
CA LYS A 25 5.57 -2.85 17.50
C LYS A 25 4.18 -2.24 17.59
N ASN A 26 3.30 -2.60 16.66
CA ASN A 26 1.90 -2.16 16.58
C ASN A 26 1.72 -0.66 16.30
N VAL A 27 2.63 -0.03 15.55
CA VAL A 27 2.39 1.32 15.04
C VAL A 27 1.15 1.33 14.13
N GLY A 28 0.24 2.27 14.35
CA GLY A 28 -0.98 2.40 13.55
C GLY A 28 -0.70 3.07 12.20
N LEU A 29 -1.43 2.69 11.15
CA LEU A 29 -1.30 3.33 9.83
C LEU A 29 -1.55 4.85 9.89
N ALA A 30 -2.53 5.29 10.68
CA ALA A 30 -2.78 6.71 10.90
C ALA A 30 -1.61 7.43 11.62
N GLU A 31 -0.92 6.73 12.53
CA GLU A 31 0.26 7.27 13.21
C GLU A 31 1.44 7.45 12.25
N LEU A 32 1.65 6.50 11.33
CA LEU A 32 2.66 6.60 10.28
C LEU A 32 2.36 7.76 9.33
N VAL A 33 1.11 7.93 8.90
CA VAL A 33 0.69 9.08 8.07
C VAL A 33 0.94 10.39 8.80
N GLN A 34 0.63 10.47 10.10
CA GLN A 34 0.88 11.67 10.89
C GLN A 34 2.38 11.95 11.06
N LEU A 35 3.21 10.91 11.17
CA LEU A 35 4.67 11.04 11.21
C LEU A 35 5.22 11.59 9.88
N ILE A 36 4.69 11.14 8.74
CA ILE A 36 5.07 11.66 7.41
C ILE A 36 4.71 13.15 7.31
N ILE A 37 3.50 13.52 7.72
CA ILE A 37 3.04 14.91 7.73
C ILE A 37 4.00 15.75 8.59
N ASN A 38 4.24 15.33 9.82
CA ASN A 38 5.08 16.06 10.76
C ASN A 38 6.54 16.17 10.29
N SER A 39 7.10 15.11 9.70
CA SER A 39 8.43 15.12 9.10
C SER A 39 8.51 16.10 7.92
N THR A 40 7.46 16.20 7.10
CA THR A 40 7.36 17.18 6.01
C THR A 40 7.33 18.62 6.54
N HIS A 41 6.59 18.88 7.64
CA HIS A 41 6.60 20.18 8.30
C HIS A 41 7.98 20.54 8.87
N LEU A 42 8.69 19.57 9.46
CA LEU A 42 10.04 19.75 9.98
C LEU A 42 11.05 20.00 8.85
N GLU A 43 10.91 19.30 7.73
CA GLU A 43 11.69 19.54 6.51
C GLU A 43 11.52 20.99 6.05
N HIS A 44 10.28 21.45 5.88
CA HIS A 44 10.02 22.84 5.47
C HIS A 44 10.57 23.83 6.51
N SER A 45 10.49 23.50 7.79
CA SER A 45 10.99 24.38 8.87
C SER A 45 12.52 24.52 8.90
N CYS A 46 13.26 23.68 8.18
CA CYS A 46 14.73 23.74 8.15
C CYS A 46 15.26 25.06 7.54
N HIS A 47 14.51 25.71 6.64
CA HIS A 47 14.96 27.00 6.09
C HIS A 47 14.95 28.11 7.14
N PHE A 48 13.97 28.13 8.05
CA PHE A 48 13.95 29.07 9.18
C PHE A 48 15.11 28.82 10.15
N LEU A 49 15.45 27.54 10.37
CA LEU A 49 16.62 27.16 11.17
C LEU A 49 17.93 27.63 10.52
N GLU A 50 18.05 27.48 9.20
CA GLU A 50 19.19 28.00 8.43
C GLU A 50 19.33 29.52 8.58
N GLU A 51 18.24 30.26 8.38
CA GLU A 51 18.21 31.73 8.50
C GLU A 51 18.57 32.18 9.92
N PHE A 52 17.98 31.55 10.94
CA PHE A 52 18.26 31.82 12.34
C PHE A 52 19.74 31.59 12.70
N ILE A 53 20.33 30.48 12.23
CA ILE A 53 21.74 30.18 12.44
C ILE A 53 22.62 31.24 11.75
N SER A 54 22.28 31.61 10.52
CA SER A 54 23.01 32.64 9.78
C SER A 54 22.95 34.00 10.48
N ASN A 55 21.77 34.41 10.99
CA ASN A 55 21.59 35.66 11.73
C ASN A 55 22.40 35.69 13.03
N ILE A 56 22.46 34.58 13.77
CA ILE A 56 23.24 34.51 15.03
C ILE A 56 24.74 34.44 14.76
N THR A 57 25.15 33.77 13.68
CA THR A 57 26.57 33.57 13.37
C THR A 57 27.18 34.68 12.52
N ASN A 58 26.36 35.59 11.98
CA ASN A 58 26.74 36.57 10.95
C ASN A 58 27.44 35.92 9.73
N VAL A 59 27.15 34.64 9.46
CA VAL A 59 27.68 33.92 8.30
C VAL A 59 26.59 33.84 7.23
N PRO A 60 26.81 34.41 6.03
CA PRO A 60 25.84 34.34 4.94
C PRO A 60 25.53 32.90 4.53
N LEU A 61 24.30 32.65 4.08
CA LEU A 61 23.84 31.34 3.62
C LEU A 61 24.68 30.81 2.43
N ASP A 62 25.17 31.72 1.57
CA ASP A 62 25.89 31.41 0.33
C ASP A 62 27.43 31.39 0.49
N ALA A 63 27.95 31.46 1.73
CA ALA A 63 29.37 31.32 1.94
C ALA A 63 29.83 29.91 1.47
N VAL A 64 30.79 29.85 0.54
CA VAL A 64 31.30 28.62 -0.10
C VAL A 64 31.78 27.55 0.90
N SER A 65 32.05 27.94 2.15
CA SER A 65 32.48 27.06 3.26
C SER A 65 31.37 26.66 4.23
N ALA A 66 30.13 27.15 4.08
CA ALA A 66 29.03 26.87 5.00
C ALA A 66 28.33 25.56 4.64
N THR A 67 28.48 24.54 5.48
CA THR A 67 27.77 23.27 5.34
C THR A 67 26.26 23.46 5.56
N LYS A 68 25.42 23.12 4.58
CA LYS A 68 23.95 23.18 4.76
C LYS A 68 23.47 22.28 5.91
N LEU A 69 22.27 22.57 6.42
CA LEU A 69 21.63 21.66 7.37
C LEU A 69 21.29 20.35 6.67
N TYR A 70 21.57 19.23 7.34
CA TYR A 70 21.18 17.88 6.90
C TYR A 70 19.75 17.52 7.33
N GLY A 71 19.02 18.48 7.91
CA GLY A 71 17.62 18.32 8.30
C GLY A 71 16.74 17.87 7.13
N PRO A 72 16.74 18.55 5.98
CA PRO A 72 15.89 18.18 4.85
C PRO A 72 16.09 16.75 4.38
N SER A 73 17.36 16.30 4.20
CA SER A 73 17.64 14.92 3.82
C SER A 73 17.19 13.92 4.89
N THR A 74 17.43 14.23 6.17
CA THR A 74 17.05 13.36 7.29
C THR A 74 15.53 13.15 7.37
N PHE A 75 14.75 14.21 7.22
CA PHE A 75 13.29 14.13 7.29
C PHE A 75 12.70 13.46 6.05
N LYS A 76 13.29 13.71 4.87
CA LYS A 76 12.91 13.00 3.65
C LYS A 76 13.14 11.49 3.77
N ASP A 77 14.27 11.07 4.33
CA ASP A 77 14.55 9.66 4.61
C ASP A 77 13.54 9.05 5.59
N ALA A 78 13.15 9.80 6.63
CA ALA A 78 12.11 9.37 7.58
C ALA A 78 10.73 9.25 6.91
N CYS A 79 10.37 10.16 6.01
CA CYS A 79 9.14 10.06 5.22
C CYS A 79 9.13 8.78 4.38
N HIS A 80 10.20 8.52 3.61
CA HIS A 80 10.28 7.29 2.80
C HIS A 80 10.22 6.01 3.66
N ALA A 81 10.87 6.01 4.82
CA ALA A 81 10.83 4.88 5.74
C ALA A 81 9.41 4.63 6.28
N ALA A 82 8.68 5.69 6.63
CA ALA A 82 7.30 5.59 7.09
C ALA A 82 6.34 5.16 5.96
N GLU A 83 6.53 5.67 4.74
CA GLU A 83 5.79 5.22 3.56
C GLU A 83 5.98 3.73 3.29
N ALA A 84 7.22 3.25 3.31
CA ALA A 84 7.53 1.83 3.13
C ALA A 84 6.86 0.95 4.21
N GLU A 85 6.82 1.43 5.46
CA GLU A 85 6.16 0.72 6.56
C GLU A 85 4.63 0.67 6.37
N ILE A 86 4.01 1.73 5.84
CA ILE A 86 2.58 1.74 5.49
C ILE A 86 2.28 0.65 4.47
N TYR A 87 3.06 0.58 3.39
CA TYR A 87 2.85 -0.41 2.32
C TYR A 87 3.06 -1.83 2.86
N THR A 88 4.10 -2.04 3.65
CA THR A 88 4.41 -3.33 4.29
C THR A 88 3.28 -3.77 5.21
N SER A 89 2.76 -2.87 6.05
CA SER A 89 1.68 -3.15 6.99
C SER A 89 0.36 -3.48 6.28
N ILE A 90 0.02 -2.75 5.21
CA ILE A 90 -1.17 -3.04 4.41
C ILE A 90 -1.05 -4.39 3.71
N ASN A 91 0.06 -4.65 3.02
CA ASN A 91 0.28 -5.91 2.31
C ASN A 91 0.30 -7.11 3.26
N ALA A 92 0.92 -6.97 4.44
CA ALA A 92 0.87 -8.01 5.47
C ALA A 92 -0.57 -8.28 5.95
N LYS A 93 -1.42 -7.25 6.01
CA LYS A 93 -2.83 -7.44 6.37
C LYS A 93 -3.63 -8.09 5.24
N ILE A 94 -3.34 -7.75 3.99
CA ILE A 94 -3.89 -8.43 2.80
C ILE A 94 -3.54 -9.92 2.88
N ASP A 95 -2.28 -10.27 3.13
CA ASP A 95 -1.85 -11.67 3.25
C ASP A 95 -2.61 -12.43 4.33
N GLN A 96 -2.90 -11.80 5.47
CA GLN A 96 -3.71 -12.42 6.52
C GLN A 96 -5.13 -12.76 6.06
N PHE A 97 -5.75 -11.92 5.22
CA PHE A 97 -7.07 -12.22 4.65
C PHE A 97 -6.98 -13.29 3.57
N LEU A 98 -5.97 -13.23 2.71
CA LEU A 98 -5.79 -14.22 1.64
C LEU A 98 -5.47 -15.62 2.18
N GLN A 99 -4.84 -15.73 3.35
CA GLN A 99 -4.64 -17.01 4.04
C GLN A 99 -5.95 -17.70 4.45
N LEU A 100 -7.08 -16.97 4.47
CA LEU A 100 -8.41 -17.52 4.74
C LEU A 100 -9.09 -18.06 3.48
N ALA A 101 -8.47 -17.92 2.30
CA ALA A 101 -9.03 -18.43 1.07
C ALA A 101 -9.10 -19.97 1.11
N ASP A 102 -10.32 -20.49 1.06
CA ASP A 102 -10.61 -21.92 1.08
C ASP A 102 -11.38 -22.30 -0.19
N TYR A 103 -10.68 -22.24 -1.33
CA TYR A 103 -11.27 -22.61 -2.60
C TYR A 103 -11.47 -24.12 -2.68
N ASP A 104 -12.70 -24.56 -2.91
CA ASP A 104 -12.97 -25.94 -3.34
C ASP A 104 -12.54 -26.10 -4.80
N TRP A 105 -11.29 -26.49 -5.01
CA TRP A 105 -10.67 -26.69 -6.33
C TRP A 105 -11.35 -27.77 -7.16
N LEU A 106 -12.22 -28.59 -6.57
CA LEU A 106 -12.97 -29.65 -7.25
C LEU A 106 -14.48 -29.32 -7.33
N ALA A 107 -14.87 -28.09 -6.99
CA ALA A 107 -16.26 -27.66 -6.96
C ALA A 107 -16.98 -27.94 -8.29
N PRO A 108 -18.22 -28.46 -8.25
CA PRO A 108 -19.00 -28.68 -9.46
C PRO A 108 -19.33 -27.36 -10.15
N VAL A 109 -19.63 -27.43 -11.45
CA VAL A 109 -20.09 -26.25 -12.21
C VAL A 109 -21.43 -25.79 -11.62
N PRO A 110 -21.60 -24.50 -11.27
CA PRO A 110 -22.87 -23.97 -10.78
C PRO A 110 -23.99 -24.22 -11.79
N GLY A 111 -25.03 -24.92 -11.36
CA GLY A 111 -26.22 -25.20 -12.15
C GLY A 111 -27.12 -23.97 -12.28
N GLY A 112 -26.71 -22.97 -13.09
CA GLY A 112 -27.57 -21.87 -13.51
C GLY A 112 -27.52 -20.57 -12.70
N GLY A 113 -26.52 -20.37 -11.83
CA GLY A 113 -26.30 -19.12 -11.09
C GLY A 113 -24.87 -18.59 -11.20
N ALA A 114 -24.69 -17.27 -11.05
CA ALA A 114 -23.38 -16.69 -10.82
C ALA A 114 -22.87 -17.13 -9.42
N CYS A 115 -21.57 -17.38 -9.28
CA CYS A 115 -20.98 -17.56 -7.96
C CYS A 115 -21.06 -16.25 -7.18
N ASP A 116 -21.37 -16.31 -5.88
CA ASP A 116 -21.19 -15.18 -4.97
C ASP A 116 -19.69 -14.94 -4.72
N VAL A 117 -19.33 -13.71 -4.33
CA VAL A 117 -17.95 -13.36 -3.99
C VAL A 117 -17.54 -14.07 -2.70
N SER A 118 -16.29 -14.55 -2.63
CA SER A 118 -15.76 -15.19 -1.43
C SER A 118 -15.76 -14.25 -0.21
N ASP A 119 -16.23 -14.74 0.94
CA ASP A 119 -16.39 -13.93 2.16
C ASP A 119 -15.09 -13.22 2.60
N TYR A 120 -13.95 -13.91 2.55
CA TYR A 120 -12.65 -13.34 2.90
C TYR A 120 -12.33 -12.09 2.06
N LEU A 121 -12.75 -12.09 0.79
CA LEU A 121 -12.49 -11.00 -0.15
C LEU A 121 -13.42 -9.82 0.13
N ILE A 122 -14.68 -10.07 0.47
CA ILE A 122 -15.61 -9.02 0.89
C ILE A 122 -15.05 -8.25 2.09
N ASP A 123 -14.60 -8.98 3.12
CA ASP A 123 -14.00 -8.40 4.32
C ASP A 123 -12.68 -7.67 4.02
N LEU A 124 -11.83 -8.25 3.18
CA LEU A 124 -10.58 -7.62 2.72
C LEU A 124 -10.84 -6.28 2.02
N LEU A 125 -11.79 -6.24 1.09
CA LEU A 125 -12.13 -5.02 0.35
C LEU A 125 -12.79 -3.99 1.28
N ALA A 126 -13.60 -4.42 2.24
CA ALA A 126 -14.14 -3.53 3.27
C ALA A 126 -13.02 -2.91 4.13
N PHE A 127 -12.03 -3.70 4.55
CA PHE A 127 -10.83 -3.23 5.24
C PHE A 127 -10.06 -2.19 4.42
N LEU A 128 -9.82 -2.45 3.13
CA LEU A 128 -9.10 -1.52 2.25
C LEU A 128 -9.88 -0.21 2.05
N ARG A 129 -11.20 -0.28 1.81
CA ARG A 129 -12.06 0.91 1.72
C ARG A 129 -11.98 1.76 2.98
N SER A 130 -12.07 1.13 4.16
CA SER A 130 -11.95 1.82 5.45
C SER A 130 -10.56 2.44 5.63
N THR A 131 -9.50 1.73 5.28
CA THR A 131 -8.12 2.18 5.44
C THR A 131 -7.80 3.39 4.55
N PHE A 132 -8.17 3.33 3.27
CA PHE A 132 -7.96 4.45 2.34
C PHE A 132 -8.85 5.66 2.65
N SER A 133 -10.05 5.42 3.19
CA SER A 133 -10.89 6.49 3.73
C SER A 133 -10.19 7.22 4.88
N VAL A 134 -9.52 6.52 5.80
CA VAL A 134 -8.76 7.17 6.89
C VAL A 134 -7.63 8.05 6.33
N PHE A 135 -6.89 7.58 5.32
CA PHE A 135 -5.81 8.37 4.72
C PHE A 135 -6.30 9.66 4.05
N THR A 136 -7.51 9.63 3.50
CA THR A 136 -8.12 10.75 2.79
C THR A 136 -8.94 11.67 3.70
N ASN A 137 -9.49 11.16 4.82
CA ASN A 137 -10.41 11.88 5.72
C ASN A 137 -9.83 12.33 7.08
N LEU A 138 -8.53 12.17 7.33
CA LEU A 138 -7.89 12.72 8.53
C LEU A 138 -8.16 14.24 8.65
N PRO A 139 -8.58 14.78 9.81
CA PRO A 139 -8.96 16.18 9.94
C PRO A 139 -7.80 17.09 9.51
N GLY A 140 -8.07 17.86 8.46
CA GLY A 140 -7.22 18.88 7.91
C GLY A 140 -8.14 19.83 7.17
N SER A 141 -9.00 20.53 7.92
CA SER A 141 -9.76 21.62 7.32
C SER A 141 -8.75 22.64 6.77
N PRO A 142 -8.93 23.12 5.53
CA PRO A 142 -8.15 24.23 5.02
C PRO A 142 -8.57 25.47 5.81
N ILE A 143 -7.84 25.80 6.87
CA ILE A 143 -7.95 27.12 7.48
C ILE A 143 -7.14 28.05 6.60
N GLU A 144 -7.84 28.85 5.80
CA GLU A 144 -7.23 29.93 5.05
C GLU A 144 -6.56 30.93 6.01
N HIS A 145 -5.39 31.40 5.57
CA HIS A 145 -4.61 32.50 6.10
C HIS A 145 -4.04 32.36 7.53
N GLY A 146 -2.76 31.99 7.57
CA GLY A 146 -1.90 32.20 8.73
C GLY A 146 -0.46 31.85 8.41
N THR A 147 0.32 32.83 7.95
CA THR A 147 1.78 32.77 7.91
C THR A 147 2.28 32.30 9.28
N LEU A 148 2.90 31.11 9.34
CA LEU A 148 3.42 30.57 10.59
C LEU A 148 4.52 31.49 11.14
N PRO A 149 4.35 32.10 12.32
CA PRO A 149 5.43 32.88 12.92
C PRO A 149 6.56 31.91 13.31
N GLY A 150 7.80 32.24 12.92
CA GLY A 150 8.99 31.40 13.15
C GLY A 150 9.21 30.96 14.61
N LYS A 151 8.54 31.59 15.58
CA LYS A 151 8.51 31.21 16.99
C LYS A 151 7.85 29.84 17.27
N VAL A 152 6.88 29.40 16.46
CA VAL A 152 6.22 28.08 16.64
C VAL A 152 7.13 26.95 16.18
N ALA A 153 7.79 27.10 15.03
CA ALA A 153 8.80 26.17 14.55
C ALA A 153 10.01 26.10 15.50
N GLN A 154 10.44 27.25 16.03
CA GLN A 154 11.49 27.34 17.03
C GLN A 154 11.10 26.64 18.34
N THR A 155 9.84 26.76 18.79
CA THR A 155 9.34 26.10 20.00
C THR A 155 9.16 24.58 19.81
N ALA A 156 8.70 24.13 18.64
CA ALA A 156 8.60 22.70 18.31
C ALA A 156 9.98 22.03 18.24
N CYS A 157 10.96 22.68 17.59
CA CYS A 157 12.34 22.20 17.55
C CYS A 157 13.01 22.26 18.94
N MET A 158 12.76 23.31 19.73
CA MET A 158 13.28 23.41 21.11
C MET A 158 12.64 22.41 22.07
N SER A 159 11.36 22.09 21.91
CA SER A 159 10.64 21.09 22.71
C SER A 159 11.14 19.68 22.39
N ALA A 160 11.38 19.36 21.11
CA ALA A 160 12.04 18.13 20.66
C ALA A 160 13.48 17.99 21.23
N CYS A 161 14.13 19.10 21.59
CA CYS A 161 15.47 19.11 22.20
C CYS A 161 15.47 19.10 23.74
N LYS A 162 14.38 19.49 24.41
CA LYS A 162 14.36 19.69 25.88
C LYS A 162 13.92 18.48 26.70
N HIS A 163 13.33 17.45 26.09
CA HIS A 163 12.94 16.22 26.80
C HIS A 163 13.59 14.98 26.17
N MET A 164 14.67 14.48 26.79
CA MET A 164 15.29 13.18 26.52
C MET A 164 14.66 12.04 27.36
N SER A 165 13.35 12.11 27.60
CA SER A 165 12.50 10.96 27.95
C SER A 165 11.70 10.61 26.70
N PRO A 166 11.16 9.38 26.52
CA PRO A 166 10.78 8.92 25.18
C PRO A 166 9.80 9.94 24.61
N PHE A 167 10.02 10.34 23.35
CA PHE A 167 9.00 11.00 22.54
C PHE A 167 7.67 10.29 22.85
N SER A 168 6.86 10.86 23.74
CA SER A 168 5.56 10.28 24.04
C SER A 168 4.86 10.37 22.70
N SER A 169 4.45 9.24 22.15
CA SER A 169 3.85 9.13 20.81
C SER A 169 2.87 10.28 20.52
N SER A 170 2.20 10.79 21.55
CA SER A 170 1.39 12.00 21.62
C SER A 170 1.95 13.29 20.96
N LEU A 171 3.25 13.60 21.05
CA LEU A 171 3.80 14.87 20.52
C LEU A 171 4.10 14.83 19.02
N LEU A 172 4.37 13.63 18.47
CA LEU A 172 4.40 13.37 17.03
C LEU A 172 2.99 13.13 16.45
N LEU A 173 1.95 13.15 17.27
CA LEU A 173 0.56 12.97 16.87
C LEU A 173 -0.28 14.25 16.97
N LEU A 174 0.30 15.34 17.47
CA LEU A 174 -0.37 16.64 17.45
C LEU A 174 -0.56 17.09 16.00
N PRO A 175 -1.78 17.50 15.60
CA PRO A 175 -2.03 18.00 14.27
C PRO A 175 -1.20 19.28 14.07
N PRO A 176 -0.31 19.33 13.07
CA PRO A 176 0.43 20.53 12.78
C PRO A 176 -0.52 21.59 12.20
N PRO A 177 -0.13 22.87 12.27
CA PRO A 177 -0.84 23.94 11.56
C PRO A 177 -0.97 23.58 10.07
N PRO A 178 -2.14 23.81 9.44
CA PRO A 178 -2.39 23.35 8.08
C PRO A 178 -1.42 24.00 7.09
N LEU A 179 -0.63 23.18 6.38
CA LEU A 179 0.12 23.59 5.19
C LEU A 179 -0.62 23.11 3.93
N PRO A 180 -0.68 23.93 2.86
CA PRO A 180 -1.33 23.54 1.60
C PRO A 180 -0.71 22.29 0.94
N SER A 181 0.55 21.96 1.25
CA SER A 181 1.24 20.75 0.76
C SER A 181 0.88 19.46 1.50
N SER A 182 0.29 19.54 2.69
CA SER A 182 0.02 18.35 3.53
C SER A 182 -1.13 17.48 3.01
N SER A 183 -2.17 18.08 2.44
CA SER A 183 -3.29 17.37 1.81
C SER A 183 -2.87 16.67 0.51
N LEU A 184 -2.04 17.34 -0.30
CA LEU A 184 -1.47 16.78 -1.52
C LEU A 184 -0.58 15.56 -1.22
N LEU A 185 0.18 15.62 -0.13
CA LEU A 185 1.08 14.55 0.26
C LEU A 185 0.32 13.32 0.76
N ARG A 186 -0.75 13.50 1.54
CA ARG A 186 -1.67 12.40 1.92
C ARG A 186 -2.27 11.72 0.69
N GLY A 187 -2.69 12.52 -0.31
CA GLY A 187 -3.21 12.00 -1.58
C GLY A 187 -2.21 11.09 -2.30
N LYS A 188 -0.93 11.49 -2.37
CA LYS A 188 0.11 10.68 -3.00
C LYS A 188 0.39 9.38 -2.24
N VAL A 189 0.54 9.44 -0.92
CA VAL A 189 0.77 8.24 -0.09
C VAL A 189 -0.39 7.26 -0.23
N ALA A 190 -1.64 7.76 -0.20
CA ALA A 190 -2.83 6.94 -0.41
C ALA A 190 -2.87 6.31 -1.80
N GLN A 191 -2.54 7.06 -2.86
CA GLN A 191 -2.49 6.53 -4.23
C GLN A 191 -1.45 5.41 -4.36
N THR A 192 -0.23 5.63 -3.87
CA THR A 192 0.83 4.63 -3.94
C THR A 192 0.48 3.38 -3.11
N ALA A 193 -0.08 3.56 -1.91
CA ALA A 193 -0.56 2.45 -1.08
C ALA A 193 -1.67 1.64 -1.77
N CYS A 194 -2.63 2.32 -2.41
CA CYS A 194 -3.71 1.68 -3.15
C CYS A 194 -3.20 0.88 -4.35
N MET A 195 -2.27 1.45 -5.13
CA MET A 195 -1.65 0.74 -6.25
C MET A 195 -0.87 -0.49 -5.76
N SER A 196 -0.10 -0.35 -4.68
CA SER A 196 0.61 -1.47 -4.07
C SER A 196 -0.34 -2.57 -3.62
N ALA A 197 -1.44 -2.21 -2.93
CA ALA A 197 -2.42 -3.17 -2.45
C ALA A 197 -3.09 -3.93 -3.60
N CYS A 198 -3.54 -3.24 -4.64
CA CYS A 198 -4.14 -3.86 -5.82
C CYS A 198 -3.17 -4.82 -6.53
N LYS A 199 -1.92 -4.40 -6.71
CA LYS A 199 -0.89 -5.24 -7.33
C LYS A 199 -0.57 -6.47 -6.47
N HIS A 200 -0.51 -6.29 -5.15
CA HIS A 200 -0.26 -7.38 -4.20
C HIS A 200 -1.38 -8.41 -4.24
N MET A 201 -2.64 -7.99 -4.14
CA MET A 201 -3.80 -8.88 -4.28
C MET A 201 -3.78 -9.66 -5.61
N SER A 202 -3.57 -8.96 -6.72
CA SER A 202 -3.48 -9.57 -8.05
C SER A 202 -2.38 -10.62 -8.13
N THR A 203 -1.19 -10.30 -7.61
CA THR A 203 -0.03 -11.21 -7.60
C THR A 203 -0.28 -12.43 -6.71
N SER A 204 -0.86 -12.23 -5.52
CA SER A 204 -1.14 -13.32 -4.59
C SER A 204 -2.23 -14.26 -5.12
N LEU A 205 -3.31 -13.74 -5.69
CA LEU A 205 -4.34 -14.56 -6.34
C LEU A 205 -3.78 -15.33 -7.55
N LEU A 206 -2.88 -14.70 -8.32
CA LEU A 206 -2.15 -15.37 -9.39
C LEU A 206 -1.27 -16.51 -8.84
N GLN A 207 -0.60 -16.29 -7.70
CA GLN A 207 0.22 -17.31 -7.06
C GLN A 207 -0.59 -18.51 -6.58
N LEU A 208 -1.83 -18.32 -6.10
CA LEU A 208 -2.72 -19.44 -5.75
C LEU A 208 -3.02 -20.34 -6.97
N LEU A 209 -3.21 -19.75 -8.15
CA LEU A 209 -3.41 -20.50 -9.39
C LEU A 209 -2.13 -21.18 -9.91
N LEU A 210 -0.97 -20.67 -9.53
CA LEU A 210 0.34 -21.18 -9.94
C LEU A 210 1.01 -22.06 -8.88
N ASP A 211 0.28 -22.40 -7.82
CA ASP A 211 0.77 -23.24 -6.73
C ASP A 211 1.20 -24.61 -7.28
N PRO A 212 2.45 -25.07 -7.03
CA PRO A 212 2.91 -26.37 -7.50
C PRO A 212 2.13 -27.56 -6.92
N ASP A 213 1.50 -27.41 -5.75
CA ASP A 213 0.67 -28.45 -5.13
C ASP A 213 -0.73 -28.51 -5.73
N LEU A 214 -1.16 -27.45 -6.44
CA LEU A 214 -2.42 -27.39 -7.17
C LEU A 214 -2.35 -28.17 -8.48
N ARG A 215 -2.62 -29.47 -8.40
CA ARG A 215 -2.53 -30.37 -9.56
C ARG A 215 -3.71 -30.24 -10.51
N GLN A 216 -4.90 -29.97 -9.98
CA GLN A 216 -6.15 -29.98 -10.73
C GLN A 216 -7.05 -28.84 -10.28
N ILE A 217 -7.77 -28.24 -11.24
CA ILE A 217 -8.81 -27.26 -10.99
C ILE A 217 -10.07 -27.62 -11.78
N SER A 218 -11.21 -27.63 -11.12
CA SER A 218 -12.52 -27.76 -11.75
C SER A 218 -12.93 -26.42 -12.38
N LEU A 219 -13.90 -26.49 -13.29
CA LEU A 219 -14.47 -25.26 -13.82
C LEU A 219 -15.26 -24.46 -12.78
N GLY A 220 -15.89 -25.13 -11.80
CA GLY A 220 -16.59 -24.44 -10.71
C GLY A 220 -15.63 -23.55 -9.91
N ALA A 221 -14.47 -24.07 -9.54
CA ALA A 221 -13.42 -23.32 -8.86
C ALA A 221 -12.87 -22.16 -9.70
N LEU A 222 -12.68 -22.38 -11.02
CA LEU A 222 -12.22 -21.34 -11.93
C LEU A 222 -13.26 -20.20 -12.06
N HIS A 223 -14.55 -20.52 -12.08
CA HIS A 223 -15.61 -19.52 -12.07
C HIS A 223 -15.61 -18.72 -10.76
N GLN A 224 -15.41 -19.36 -9.62
CA GLN A 224 -15.30 -18.70 -8.32
C GLN A 224 -14.14 -17.68 -8.31
N ILE A 225 -12.96 -18.08 -8.77
CA ILE A 225 -11.80 -17.16 -8.86
C ILE A 225 -12.09 -16.03 -9.83
N ASN A 226 -12.73 -16.31 -10.97
CA ASN A 226 -13.09 -15.26 -11.90
C ASN A 226 -14.08 -14.25 -11.29
N THR A 227 -15.05 -14.70 -10.49
CA THR A 227 -15.94 -13.82 -9.72
C THR A 227 -15.15 -12.93 -8.76
N ASP A 228 -14.23 -13.51 -7.99
CA ASP A 228 -13.39 -12.77 -7.04
C ASP A 228 -12.49 -11.73 -7.73
N VAL A 229 -11.92 -12.07 -8.89
CA VAL A 229 -11.14 -11.14 -9.71
C VAL A 229 -12.00 -9.99 -10.23
N GLN A 230 -13.23 -10.27 -10.67
CA GLN A 230 -14.17 -9.23 -11.10
C GLN A 230 -14.54 -8.28 -9.97
N GLU A 231 -14.69 -8.77 -8.74
CA GLU A 231 -14.94 -7.92 -7.57
C GLU A 231 -13.71 -7.06 -7.22
N CYS A 232 -12.49 -7.60 -7.34
CA CYS A 232 -11.27 -6.79 -7.21
C CYS A 232 -11.19 -5.67 -8.25
N GLU A 233 -11.59 -5.94 -9.49
CA GLU A 233 -11.68 -4.91 -10.54
C GLU A 233 -12.80 -3.90 -10.25
N SER A 234 -13.94 -4.35 -9.75
CA SER A 234 -15.05 -3.48 -9.32
C SER A 234 -14.58 -2.51 -8.23
N PHE A 235 -13.82 -3.01 -7.25
CA PHE A 235 -13.14 -2.18 -6.26
C PHE A 235 -12.20 -1.16 -6.92
N ALA A 236 -11.35 -1.56 -7.87
CA ALA A 236 -10.47 -0.62 -8.56
C ALA A 236 -11.23 0.44 -9.38
N ARG A 237 -12.33 0.07 -10.06
CA ARG A 237 -13.21 1.00 -10.80
C ARG A 237 -13.94 1.98 -9.90
N SER A 238 -14.23 1.60 -8.66
CA SER A 238 -14.92 2.47 -7.70
C SER A 238 -14.12 3.73 -7.34
N GLY A 239 -12.83 3.79 -7.69
CA GLY A 239 -11.96 4.91 -7.37
C GLY A 239 -11.70 5.03 -5.86
N PRO A 240 -11.12 3.99 -5.22
CA PRO A 240 -10.97 3.94 -3.76
C PRO A 240 -10.06 5.05 -3.21
N VAL A 241 -9.21 5.63 -4.07
CA VAL A 241 -8.43 6.84 -3.78
C VAL A 241 -8.51 7.77 -4.99
N ALA A 242 -8.72 9.07 -4.74
CA ALA A 242 -8.77 10.08 -5.79
C ALA A 242 -7.40 10.34 -6.44
N GLY A 243 -7.40 10.76 -7.71
CA GLY A 243 -6.21 11.23 -8.44
C GLY A 243 -5.49 10.19 -9.29
N PHE A 244 -6.02 8.97 -9.41
CA PHE A 244 -5.68 8.08 -10.52
C PHE A 244 -6.24 8.62 -11.84
N GLN A 245 -5.51 8.42 -12.94
CA GLN A 245 -5.98 8.78 -14.29
C GLN A 245 -6.68 7.58 -14.94
N GLY A 246 -7.95 7.73 -15.31
CA GLY A 246 -8.73 6.70 -16.03
C GLY A 246 -8.62 5.31 -15.39
N ASP A 247 -8.35 4.30 -16.22
CA ASP A 247 -8.29 2.88 -15.83
C ASP A 247 -6.92 2.44 -15.28
N THR A 248 -6.05 3.36 -14.85
CA THR A 248 -4.67 3.03 -14.41
C THR A 248 -4.65 1.97 -13.31
N LEU A 249 -5.59 2.02 -12.36
CA LEU A 249 -5.64 1.04 -11.27
C LEU A 249 -6.04 -0.37 -11.75
N LEU A 250 -6.80 -0.47 -12.86
CA LEU A 250 -7.15 -1.76 -13.47
C LEU A 250 -5.97 -2.46 -14.12
N LEU A 251 -4.92 -1.73 -14.48
CA LEU A 251 -3.69 -2.33 -14.99
C LEU A 251 -3.03 -3.26 -13.95
N ALA A 252 -3.29 -3.06 -12.65
CA ALA A 252 -2.79 -3.97 -11.61
C ALA A 252 -3.35 -5.39 -11.73
N PHE A 253 -4.52 -5.57 -12.36
CA PHE A 253 -5.23 -6.85 -12.50
C PHE A 253 -5.13 -7.45 -13.91
N SER A 254 -4.42 -6.79 -14.85
CA SER A 254 -4.38 -7.21 -16.25
C SER A 254 -3.87 -8.64 -16.45
N ASP A 255 -2.80 -8.99 -15.74
CA ASP A 255 -2.10 -10.28 -15.93
C ASP A 255 -2.96 -11.43 -15.40
N LEU A 256 -3.55 -11.25 -14.21
CA LEU A 256 -4.46 -12.22 -13.61
C LEU A 256 -5.70 -12.45 -14.48
N ARG A 257 -6.26 -11.37 -15.05
CA ARG A 257 -7.40 -11.46 -15.97
C ARG A 257 -7.03 -12.17 -17.27
N GLN A 258 -5.88 -11.87 -17.85
CA GLN A 258 -5.43 -12.54 -19.08
C GLN A 258 -5.30 -14.04 -18.85
N LEU A 259 -4.77 -14.45 -17.70
CA LEU A 259 -4.67 -15.85 -17.35
C LEU A 259 -6.06 -16.48 -17.17
N SER A 260 -6.94 -15.88 -16.37
CA SER A 260 -8.29 -16.43 -16.16
C SER A 260 -9.08 -16.56 -17.46
N ALA A 261 -9.05 -15.53 -18.32
CA ALA A 261 -9.72 -15.53 -19.62
C ALA A 261 -9.12 -16.56 -20.59
N LEU A 262 -7.79 -16.74 -20.59
CA LEU A 262 -7.13 -17.75 -21.41
C LEU A 262 -7.53 -19.17 -20.98
N ILE A 263 -7.64 -19.41 -19.67
CA ILE A 263 -8.09 -20.71 -19.16
C ILE A 263 -9.54 -20.98 -19.54
N ILE A 264 -10.44 -20.00 -19.36
CA ILE A 264 -11.87 -20.13 -19.71
C ILE A 264 -12.07 -20.30 -21.23
N SER A 265 -11.35 -19.54 -22.06
CA SER A 265 -11.50 -19.62 -23.52
C SER A 265 -11.05 -20.98 -24.06
N LYS A 266 -9.94 -21.52 -23.56
CA LYS A 266 -9.42 -22.84 -23.96
C LYS A 266 -10.34 -23.98 -23.49
N GLU A 267 -11.04 -23.80 -22.37
CA GLU A 267 -12.10 -24.69 -21.91
C GLU A 267 -13.30 -24.72 -22.88
N ARG A 268 -13.80 -23.55 -23.30
CA ARG A 268 -14.91 -23.45 -24.27
C ARG A 268 -14.59 -24.17 -25.58
N THR A 269 -13.37 -24.03 -26.09
CA THR A 269 -12.92 -24.73 -27.30
C THR A 269 -12.88 -26.26 -27.10
N SER A 270 -12.42 -26.74 -25.95
CA SER A 270 -12.38 -28.19 -25.65
C SER A 270 -13.76 -28.84 -25.58
N ARG A 271 -14.80 -28.13 -25.12
CA ARG A 271 -16.19 -28.62 -25.17
C ARG A 271 -16.72 -28.74 -26.60
N THR A 272 -16.36 -27.81 -27.48
CA THR A 272 -16.87 -27.80 -28.86
C THR A 272 -16.24 -28.87 -29.75
N SER A 273 -15.08 -29.42 -29.38
CA SER A 273 -14.35 -30.42 -30.16
C SER A 273 -14.55 -31.86 -29.71
N ALA A 274 -15.21 -32.12 -28.57
CA ALA A 274 -15.46 -33.46 -28.06
C ALA A 274 -16.75 -34.08 -28.65
N PRO A 275 -16.67 -35.17 -29.44
CA PRO A 275 -17.86 -35.85 -29.95
C PRO A 275 -18.56 -36.58 -28.79
N GLY A 276 -19.77 -36.13 -28.44
CA GLY A 276 -20.62 -36.79 -27.43
C GLY A 276 -20.88 -36.00 -26.14
N GLY A 277 -20.47 -34.74 -26.03
CA GLY A 277 -20.90 -33.85 -24.93
C GLY A 277 -20.36 -34.21 -23.53
N ILE A 278 -19.39 -35.11 -23.44
CA ILE A 278 -18.72 -35.44 -22.18
C ILE A 278 -17.65 -34.36 -21.92
N SER A 279 -17.95 -33.42 -21.02
CA SER A 279 -16.99 -32.41 -20.56
C SER A 279 -15.81 -33.10 -19.86
N PRO A 280 -14.55 -32.77 -20.18
CA PRO A 280 -13.45 -33.17 -19.32
C PRO A 280 -13.61 -32.46 -17.96
N PRO A 281 -13.72 -33.19 -16.84
CA PRO A 281 -14.09 -32.57 -15.55
C PRO A 281 -12.97 -31.76 -14.89
N PHE A 282 -11.71 -31.84 -15.36
CA PHE A 282 -10.58 -31.20 -14.68
C PHE A 282 -9.55 -30.61 -15.65
N LEU A 283 -9.04 -29.43 -15.31
CA LEU A 283 -7.84 -28.84 -15.90
C LEU A 283 -6.64 -29.28 -15.05
N ILE A 284 -5.63 -29.88 -15.66
CA ILE A 284 -4.41 -30.31 -14.95
C ILE A 284 -3.30 -29.28 -15.22
N PHE A 285 -2.75 -28.67 -14.18
CA PHE A 285 -1.58 -27.81 -14.34
C PHE A 285 -0.33 -28.67 -14.50
N ALA A 286 0.38 -28.53 -15.62
CA ALA A 286 1.73 -29.07 -15.77
C ALA A 286 2.73 -27.92 -15.61
N CYS A 287 3.19 -27.76 -14.37
CA CYS A 287 4.39 -27.04 -13.92
C CYS A 287 4.76 -25.73 -14.65
N HIS A 288 4.61 -24.62 -13.91
CA HIS A 288 5.23 -23.30 -14.05
C HIS A 288 5.03 -22.49 -15.34
N ARG A 289 4.62 -23.06 -16.48
CA ARG A 289 4.40 -22.29 -17.74
C ARG A 289 3.33 -22.82 -18.69
N CYS A 290 2.70 -23.97 -18.41
CA CYS A 290 1.71 -24.56 -19.32
C CYS A 290 0.48 -25.13 -18.58
N VAL A 291 -0.71 -24.66 -18.96
CA VAL A 291 -1.98 -25.34 -18.62
C VAL A 291 -2.20 -26.46 -19.63
N VAL A 292 -2.13 -27.71 -19.18
CA VAL A 292 -2.30 -28.91 -20.01
C VAL A 292 -3.71 -29.44 -19.82
N PHE A 293 -4.48 -29.45 -20.89
CA PHE A 293 -5.84 -29.97 -20.88
C PHE A 293 -5.74 -31.48 -21.10
N HIS A 294 -6.12 -32.28 -20.10
CA HIS A 294 -6.25 -33.71 -20.29
C HIS A 294 -7.73 -34.08 -20.34
N PRO A 295 -8.22 -34.77 -21.39
CA PRO A 295 -9.49 -35.44 -21.29
C PRO A 295 -9.37 -36.53 -20.23
N VAL A 296 -10.33 -36.58 -19.29
CA VAL A 296 -10.46 -37.71 -18.37
C VAL A 296 -10.88 -38.89 -19.23
N LEU A 297 -9.91 -39.68 -19.68
CA LEU A 297 -10.18 -41.07 -19.99
C LEU A 297 -10.49 -41.70 -18.64
N THR A 298 -11.73 -42.15 -18.48
CA THR A 298 -12.17 -42.96 -17.35
C THR A 298 -11.14 -44.05 -17.11
N LEU A 299 -10.41 -43.95 -15.99
CA LEU A 299 -9.48 -44.95 -15.50
C LEU A 299 -10.28 -46.12 -14.89
N ASN A 300 -11.17 -46.71 -15.68
CA ASN A 300 -12.02 -47.83 -15.35
C ASN A 300 -12.11 -48.79 -16.55
N SER A 301 -10.95 -49.20 -17.07
CA SER A 301 -10.78 -50.46 -17.80
C SER A 301 -9.33 -50.57 -18.28
N TRP A 302 -8.64 -51.60 -17.77
CA TRP A 302 -7.27 -52.06 -18.03
C TRP A 302 -6.16 -51.45 -17.18
#